data_AF-A0A514BSI4-F1
#
_entry.id   AF-A0A514BSI4-F1
#
_cell.length_a   1.000
_cell.length_b   1.000
_cell.length_c   1.000
_cell.angle_alpha   90.00
_cell.angle_beta   90.00
_cell.angle_gamma   90.00
#
_symmetry.space_group_name_H-M   'P 1'
#
loop_
_entity.id
_entity.type
_entity.pdbx_description
1 polymer ?
#
loop_
_entity_poly.entity_id
_entity_poly.type
_entity_poly.pdbx_seq_one_letter_code
_entity_poly.pdbx_strand_id
1 'polypeptide(L)'
;MSEYPKPFDWQQFPEGRARFSGSVRGADERGHETFAVELRGETYYGEVRRTFLQNENDFNIEIVSFGWPGTEWVGMPMPGMCHTFSPEESDEAKKLIVGMIQAAAASETRPGLLNEYADARFMGQVVFREGWALLEAGESST
;
A
#
# COMPACT_ATOMS: atom_id res chain seq x y z
N MET A 1 -0.73 6.47 -24.67
CA MET A 1 -0.74 6.02 -23.26
C MET A 1 -0.13 7.14 -22.46
N SER A 2 -0.81 7.64 -21.42
CA SER A 2 -0.23 8.68 -20.57
C SER A 2 0.88 8.02 -19.75
N GLU A 3 2.14 8.28 -20.07
CA GLU A 3 3.28 7.85 -19.25
C GLU A 3 3.28 8.75 -18.01
N TYR A 4 2.73 8.26 -16.91
CA TYR A 4 2.91 8.93 -15.63
C TYR A 4 4.37 8.74 -15.18
N PRO A 5 4.98 9.71 -14.51
CA PRO A 5 6.31 9.50 -13.96
C PRO A 5 6.23 8.41 -12.88
N LYS A 6 7.24 7.53 -12.82
CA LYS A 6 7.43 6.67 -11.65
C LYS A 6 7.50 7.57 -10.39
N PRO A 7 6.86 7.18 -9.29
CA PRO A 7 6.27 5.86 -9.00
C PRO A 7 4.75 5.77 -9.20
N PHE A 8 4.14 6.71 -9.94
CA PHE A 8 2.70 6.75 -10.19
C PHE A 8 2.27 5.93 -11.41
N ASP A 9 3.23 5.51 -12.24
CA ASP A 9 3.02 4.46 -13.25
C ASP A 9 3.33 3.06 -12.69
N TRP A 10 2.82 2.05 -13.38
CA TRP A 10 3.02 0.65 -13.02
C TRP A 10 4.50 0.27 -13.00
N GLN A 11 4.95 -0.25 -11.86
CA GLN A 11 6.29 -0.78 -11.66
C GLN A 11 6.23 -2.30 -11.71
N GLN A 12 7.02 -2.91 -12.59
CA GLN A 12 7.09 -4.36 -12.76
C GLN A 12 8.06 -4.99 -11.75
N PHE A 13 7.61 -6.08 -11.14
CA PHE A 13 8.36 -6.95 -10.23
C PHE A 13 8.18 -8.43 -10.64
N PRO A 14 8.94 -9.38 -10.07
CA PRO A 14 8.78 -10.81 -10.37
C PRO A 14 7.37 -11.35 -10.09
N GLU A 15 6.73 -10.88 -9.01
CA GLU A 15 5.42 -11.37 -8.54
C GLU A 15 4.23 -10.70 -9.23
N GLY A 16 4.45 -9.61 -9.99
CA GLY A 16 3.37 -8.78 -10.52
C GLY A 16 3.80 -7.33 -10.71
N ARG A 17 2.85 -6.40 -10.64
CA ARG A 17 3.16 -4.96 -10.76
C ARG A 17 2.43 -4.14 -9.71
N ALA A 18 3.01 -3.02 -9.31
CA ALA A 18 2.45 -2.14 -8.29
C ALA A 18 2.67 -0.65 -8.63
N ARG A 19 1.79 0.22 -8.15
CA ARG A 19 1.91 1.68 -8.31
C ARG A 19 1.23 2.44 -7.18
N PHE A 20 1.63 3.69 -6.97
CA PHE A 20 0.80 4.64 -6.23
C PHE A 20 -0.38 5.08 -7.10
N SER A 21 -1.59 5.10 -6.52
CA SER A 21 -2.82 5.50 -7.20
C SER A 21 -3.32 6.89 -6.78
N GLY A 22 -2.52 7.62 -6.01
CA GLY A 22 -2.81 8.99 -5.57
C GLY A 22 -3.72 9.05 -4.34
N SER A 23 -4.17 10.26 -4.01
CA SER A 23 -4.98 10.52 -2.82
C SER A 23 -6.47 10.49 -3.16
N VAL A 24 -7.26 9.70 -2.43
CA VAL A 24 -8.72 9.74 -2.48
C VAL A 24 -9.29 10.41 -1.23
N ARG A 25 -10.45 11.05 -1.34
CA ARG A 25 -11.19 11.51 -0.17
C ARG A 25 -12.18 10.45 0.26
N GLY A 26 -12.03 9.95 1.48
CA GLY A 26 -12.93 8.98 2.08
C GLY A 26 -14.24 9.62 2.54
N ALA A 27 -15.14 8.80 3.08
CA ALA A 27 -16.37 9.28 3.69
C ALA A 27 -16.13 10.16 4.94
N ASP A 28 -14.94 10.05 5.54
CA ASP A 28 -14.47 10.88 6.65
C ASP A 28 -13.90 12.24 6.21
N GLU A 29 -13.97 12.54 4.90
CA GLU A 29 -13.43 13.72 4.23
C GLU A 29 -11.90 13.87 4.33
N ARG A 30 -11.19 12.87 4.84
CA ARG A 30 -9.73 12.86 4.92
C ARG A 30 -9.14 12.36 3.62
N GLY A 31 -7.94 12.86 3.31
CA GLY A 31 -7.14 12.32 2.22
C GLY A 31 -6.53 10.99 2.65
N HIS A 32 -6.84 9.93 1.90
CA HIS A 32 -6.20 8.62 2.02
C HIS A 32 -5.23 8.46 0.86
N GLU A 33 -3.95 8.25 1.16
CA GLU A 33 -2.99 7.87 0.14
C GLU A 33 -3.24 6.42 -0.26
N THR A 34 -3.35 6.17 -1.57
CA THR A 34 -3.71 4.86 -2.09
C THR A 34 -2.63 4.29 -3.00
N PHE A 35 -2.64 2.97 -3.08
CA PHE A 35 -1.83 2.21 -4.02
C PHE A 35 -2.64 1.12 -4.69
N ALA A 36 -2.11 0.60 -5.78
CA ALA A 36 -2.67 -0.52 -6.53
C ALA A 36 -1.61 -1.60 -6.74
N VAL A 37 -2.02 -2.85 -6.62
CA VAL A 37 -1.22 -4.04 -6.93
C VAL A 37 -1.99 -4.88 -7.94
N GLU A 38 -1.34 -5.25 -9.03
CA GLU A 38 -1.84 -6.30 -9.90
C GLU A 38 -1.18 -7.62 -9.55
N LEU A 39 -2.01 -8.56 -9.14
CA LEU A 39 -1.62 -9.91 -8.72
C LEU A 39 -2.47 -10.91 -9.50
N ARG A 40 -1.82 -11.88 -10.15
CA ARG A 40 -2.49 -12.97 -10.89
C ARG A 40 -3.55 -12.49 -11.92
N GLY A 41 -3.36 -11.29 -12.48
CA GLY A 41 -4.24 -10.70 -13.50
C GLY A 41 -5.37 -9.82 -12.96
N GLU A 42 -5.53 -9.74 -11.64
CA GLU A 42 -6.53 -8.89 -10.97
C GLU A 42 -5.83 -7.70 -10.30
N THR A 43 -6.53 -6.55 -10.25
CA THR A 43 -6.01 -5.35 -9.59
C THR A 43 -6.72 -5.11 -8.26
N TYR A 44 -5.92 -4.96 -7.21
CA TYR A 44 -6.38 -4.69 -5.86
C TYR A 44 -5.82 -3.36 -5.36
N TYR A 45 -6.65 -2.63 -4.62
CA TYR A 45 -6.32 -1.32 -4.08
C TYR A 45 -6.17 -1.36 -2.57
N GLY A 46 -5.33 -0.48 -2.05
CA GLY A 46 -5.08 -0.37 -0.62
C GLY A 46 -4.80 1.06 -0.18
N GLU A 47 -4.83 1.24 1.14
CA GLU A 47 -4.50 2.47 1.83
C GLU A 47 -3.12 2.36 2.48
N VAL A 48 -2.35 3.44 2.36
CA VAL A 48 -1.05 3.59 2.97
C VAL A 48 -0.97 4.90 3.73
N ARG A 49 -0.23 4.95 4.84
CA ARG A 49 0.04 6.20 5.55
C ARG A 49 1.40 6.17 6.23
N ARG A 50 1.81 7.33 6.76
CA ARG A 50 2.95 7.42 7.67
C ARG A 50 2.56 6.91 9.05
N THR A 51 3.47 6.19 9.69
CA THR A 51 3.42 5.91 11.13
C THR A 51 4.69 6.46 11.78
N PHE A 52 4.53 7.40 12.71
CA PHE A 52 5.65 8.08 13.34
C PHE A 52 6.23 7.23 14.47
N LEU A 53 7.55 7.26 14.59
CA LEU A 53 8.28 6.64 15.71
C LEU A 53 8.06 7.48 16.98
N GLN A 54 8.51 6.96 18.12
CA GLN A 54 8.34 7.63 19.42
C GLN A 54 8.96 9.04 19.49
N ASN A 55 9.92 9.35 18.61
CA ASN A 55 10.49 10.69 18.50
C ASN A 55 9.60 11.68 17.74
N GLU A 56 8.42 11.24 17.27
CA GLU A 56 7.40 12.00 16.55
C GLU A 56 7.87 12.66 15.24
N ASN A 57 9.04 12.25 14.78
CA ASN A 57 9.81 12.92 13.75
C ASN A 57 10.13 11.93 12.63
N ASP A 58 10.84 10.86 12.98
CA ASP A 58 11.11 9.79 12.06
C ASP A 58 9.84 8.97 11.83
N PHE A 59 9.67 8.45 10.62
CA PHE A 59 8.48 7.70 10.23
C PHE A 59 8.81 6.43 9.46
N ASN A 60 7.90 5.47 9.58
CA ASN A 60 7.79 4.31 8.71
C ASN A 60 6.52 4.44 7.86
N ILE A 61 6.36 3.51 6.94
CA ILE A 61 5.13 3.38 6.17
C ILE A 61 4.26 2.28 6.77
N GLU A 62 2.99 2.58 7.00
CA GLU A 62 1.99 1.63 7.45
C GLU A 62 1.01 1.32 6.31
N ILE A 63 0.82 0.03 6.03
CA ILE A 63 -0.26 -0.47 5.18
C ILE A 63 -1.50 -0.63 6.05
N VAL A 64 -2.52 0.17 5.76
CA VAL A 64 -3.72 0.29 6.56
C VAL A 64 -4.77 -0.73 6.16
N SER A 65 -5.01 -0.85 4.85
CA SER A 65 -5.97 -1.79 4.27
C SER A 65 -5.56 -2.15 2.84
N PHE A 66 -5.99 -3.31 2.34
CA PHE A 66 -5.70 -3.82 1.01
C PHE A 66 -6.72 -4.88 0.60
N GLY A 67 -6.99 -4.99 -0.70
CA GLY A 67 -7.88 -6.00 -1.28
C GLY A 67 -9.14 -5.44 -1.92
N TRP A 68 -9.26 -4.12 -1.99
CA TRP A 68 -10.43 -3.46 -2.57
C TRP A 68 -10.41 -3.59 -4.11
N PRO A 69 -11.57 -3.77 -4.78
CA PRO A 69 -11.63 -3.86 -6.24
C PRO A 69 -11.45 -2.52 -6.95
N GLY A 70 -11.46 -1.42 -6.20
CA GLY A 70 -11.33 -0.06 -6.73
C GLY A 70 -10.96 0.97 -5.66
N THR A 71 -10.41 2.10 -6.10
CA THR A 71 -9.95 3.17 -5.20
C THR A 71 -11.06 3.84 -4.41
N GLU A 72 -12.31 3.83 -4.91
CA GLU A 72 -13.43 4.47 -4.22
C GLU A 72 -13.83 3.77 -2.92
N TRP A 73 -13.44 2.50 -2.77
CA TRP A 73 -13.77 1.66 -1.60
C TRP A 73 -12.79 1.81 -0.45
N VAL A 74 -11.59 2.34 -0.70
CA VAL A 74 -10.50 2.40 0.28
C VAL A 74 -10.89 3.24 1.52
N GLY A 75 -11.68 4.30 1.34
CA GLY A 75 -12.19 5.16 2.42
C GLY A 75 -13.62 4.82 2.88
N MET A 76 -14.19 3.70 2.44
CA MET A 76 -15.53 3.22 2.80
C MET A 76 -15.45 1.74 3.20
N PRO A 77 -15.29 1.42 4.50
CA PRO A 77 -15.08 0.04 4.92
C PRO A 77 -16.34 -0.80 4.70
N MET A 78 -16.35 -1.58 3.61
CA MET A 78 -17.36 -2.61 3.33
C MET A 78 -16.68 -3.98 3.18
N PRO A 79 -16.39 -4.70 4.28
CA PRO A 79 -15.55 -5.90 4.25
C PRO A 79 -15.98 -6.97 3.23
N GLY A 80 -17.28 -7.08 2.92
CA GLY A 80 -17.79 -8.02 1.94
C GLY A 80 -17.35 -7.79 0.49
N MET A 81 -16.71 -6.65 0.20
CA MET A 81 -16.17 -6.34 -1.13
C MET A 81 -14.66 -6.58 -1.22
N CYS A 82 -13.98 -6.83 -0.10
CA CYS A 82 -12.55 -7.14 -0.11
C CYS A 82 -12.32 -8.56 -0.64
N HIS A 83 -11.28 -8.70 -1.44
CA HIS A 83 -10.76 -10.02 -1.80
C HIS A 83 -10.17 -10.71 -0.56
N THR A 84 -10.46 -12.00 -0.42
CA THR A 84 -9.86 -12.86 0.60
C THR A 84 -8.64 -13.54 0.00
N PHE A 85 -7.45 -13.20 0.50
CA PHE A 85 -6.18 -13.71 -0.01
C PHE A 85 -5.80 -15.02 0.66
N SER A 86 -5.31 -15.97 -0.14
CA SER A 86 -4.57 -17.12 0.38
C SER A 86 -3.24 -16.69 1.03
N PRO A 87 -2.59 -17.53 1.85
CA PRO A 87 -1.28 -17.22 2.43
C PRO A 87 -0.22 -16.85 1.38
N GLU A 88 -0.17 -17.59 0.27
CA GLU A 88 0.76 -17.34 -0.84
C GLU A 88 0.52 -15.96 -1.46
N GLU A 89 -0.72 -15.64 -1.81
CA GLU A 89 -1.07 -14.34 -2.40
C GLU A 89 -0.78 -13.19 -1.43
N SER A 90 -1.00 -13.40 -0.14
CA SER A 90 -0.68 -12.39 0.88
C SER A 90 0.83 -12.09 0.92
N ASP A 91 1.67 -13.10 0.74
CA ASP A 91 3.13 -12.92 0.75
C ASP A 91 3.64 -12.32 -0.56
N GLU A 92 3.04 -12.68 -1.70
CA GLU A 92 3.28 -12.02 -2.99
C GLU A 92 2.90 -10.53 -2.93
N ALA A 93 1.71 -10.22 -2.40
CA ALA A 93 1.25 -8.85 -2.23
C ALA A 93 2.20 -8.04 -1.33
N LYS A 94 2.66 -8.60 -0.19
CA LYS A 94 3.64 -7.93 0.68
C LYS A 94 4.93 -7.59 -0.08
N LYS A 95 5.47 -8.53 -0.86
CA LYS A 95 6.70 -8.29 -1.65
C LYS A 95 6.51 -7.16 -2.65
N LEU A 96 5.39 -7.15 -3.35
CA LEU A 96 5.04 -6.10 -4.32
C LEU A 96 4.92 -4.73 -3.64
N ILE A 97 4.20 -4.65 -2.52
CA ILE A 97 3.99 -3.41 -1.77
C ILE A 97 5.32 -2.87 -1.21
N VAL A 98 6.13 -3.74 -0.60
CA VAL A 98 7.45 -3.38 -0.07
C VAL A 98 8.38 -2.91 -1.19
N GLY A 99 8.45 -3.66 -2.29
CA GLY A 99 9.27 -3.32 -3.45
C GLY A 99 8.87 -1.97 -4.06
N MET A 100 7.57 -1.71 -4.18
CA MET A 100 7.03 -0.42 -4.65
C MET A 100 7.46 0.75 -3.76
N ILE A 101 7.34 0.60 -2.43
CA ILE A 101 7.71 1.66 -1.49
C ILE A 101 9.23 1.91 -1.52
N GLN A 102 10.03 0.85 -1.57
CA GLN A 102 11.49 0.95 -1.65
C GLN A 102 11.95 1.61 -2.96
N ALA A 103 11.36 1.22 -4.09
CA ALA A 103 11.65 1.83 -5.38
C ALA A 103 11.27 3.32 -5.40
N ALA A 104 10.13 3.69 -4.80
CA ALA A 104 9.70 5.07 -4.67
C ALA A 104 10.55 5.89 -3.70
N ALA A 105 11.10 5.28 -2.64
CA ALA A 105 12.02 5.96 -1.73
C ALA A 105 13.37 6.26 -2.42
N ALA A 106 13.77 5.41 -3.37
CA ALA A 106 14.98 5.58 -4.17
C ALA A 106 14.81 6.51 -5.38
N SER A 107 13.57 6.86 -5.77
CA SER A 107 13.33 7.71 -6.94
C SER A 107 13.51 9.20 -6.64
N GLU A 108 13.89 9.96 -7.68
CA GLU A 108 14.02 11.43 -7.60
C GLU A 108 12.64 12.10 -7.42
N THR A 109 11.61 11.55 -8.06
CA THR A 109 10.21 11.96 -7.85
C THR A 109 9.61 11.06 -6.78
N ARG A 110 9.41 11.59 -5.56
CA ARG A 110 8.84 10.82 -4.44
C ARG A 110 7.36 11.14 -4.27
N PRO A 111 6.51 10.16 -3.91
CA PRO A 111 5.16 10.43 -3.43
C PRO A 111 5.22 11.30 -2.18
N GLY A 112 4.19 12.14 -1.97
CA GLY A 112 4.13 13.04 -0.83
C GLY A 112 4.37 12.33 0.51
N LEU A 113 3.84 11.10 0.66
CA LEU A 113 4.03 10.29 1.87
C LEU A 113 5.49 9.87 2.15
N LEU A 114 6.39 9.92 1.18
CA LEU A 114 7.82 9.61 1.33
C LEU A 114 8.72 10.85 1.38
N ASN A 115 8.14 12.06 1.39
CA ASN A 115 8.92 13.27 1.56
C ASN A 115 9.54 13.34 2.96
N GLU A 116 10.86 13.54 3.00
CA GLU A 116 11.64 13.76 4.21
C GLU A 116 11.84 15.26 4.42
N TYR A 117 11.90 15.66 5.69
CA TYR A 117 12.17 17.04 6.12
C TYR A 117 13.40 17.06 7.02
N ALA A 118 13.89 18.25 7.38
CA ALA A 118 15.11 18.40 8.18
C ALA A 118 15.06 17.61 9.51
N ASP A 119 13.86 17.44 10.06
CA ASP A 119 13.56 16.76 11.31
C ASP A 119 12.77 15.46 11.12
N ALA A 120 12.39 15.07 9.90
CA ALA A 120 11.55 13.90 9.67
C ALA A 120 12.11 13.01 8.56
N ARG A 121 12.55 11.80 8.92
CA ARG A 121 13.17 10.87 7.97
C ARG A 121 12.40 9.57 7.83
N PHE A 122 12.43 9.00 6.64
CA PHE A 122 11.88 7.67 6.39
C PHE A 122 12.89 6.62 6.84
N MET A 123 12.50 5.78 7.81
CA MET A 123 13.40 4.78 8.39
C MET A 123 13.50 3.48 7.59
N GLY A 124 12.82 3.39 6.45
CA GLY A 124 12.92 2.27 5.52
C GLY A 124 12.03 1.08 5.85
N GLN A 125 11.24 1.11 6.92
CA GLN A 125 10.36 -0.02 7.27
C GLN A 125 8.94 0.18 6.73
N VAL A 126 8.37 -0.94 6.28
CA VAL A 126 6.96 -1.06 5.91
C VAL A 126 6.31 -1.98 6.93
N VAL A 127 5.30 -1.47 7.62
CA VAL A 127 4.55 -2.15 8.67
C VAL A 127 3.17 -2.47 8.14
N PHE A 128 2.72 -3.71 8.32
CA PHE A 128 1.37 -4.13 7.96
C PHE A 128 0.51 -4.11 9.22
N ARG A 129 -0.58 -3.34 9.20
CA ARG A 129 -1.52 -3.30 10.33
C ARG A 129 -2.16 -4.68 10.53
N GLU A 130 -2.51 -4.99 11.78
CA GLU A 130 -3.43 -6.12 12.03
C GLU A 130 -4.72 -5.97 11.19
N GLY A 131 -5.10 -7.01 10.46
CA GLY A 131 -6.25 -6.97 9.57
C GLY A 131 -6.07 -6.10 8.32
N TRP A 132 -4.83 -5.78 7.93
CA TRP A 132 -4.54 -5.01 6.71
C TRP A 132 -5.14 -5.62 5.42
N ALA A 133 -5.38 -6.93 5.39
CA ALA A 133 -6.05 -7.62 4.30
C ALA A 133 -6.97 -8.72 4.88
N LEU A 134 -8.00 -9.10 4.14
CA LEU A 134 -8.76 -10.31 4.46
C LEU A 134 -7.93 -11.52 4.04
N LEU A 135 -7.57 -12.35 5.01
CA LEU A 135 -6.80 -13.56 4.77
C LEU A 135 -7.72 -14.75 4.94
N GLU A 136 -7.58 -15.75 4.08
CA GLU A 136 -8.18 -17.06 4.32
C GLU A 136 -7.70 -17.54 5.69
N ALA A 137 -8.61 -18.05 6.51
CA ALA A 137 -8.23 -18.70 7.75
C ALA A 137 -7.42 -19.94 7.37
N GLY A 138 -6.09 -19.81 7.34
CA GLY A 138 -5.22 -20.95 7.28
C GLY A 138 -5.59 -21.84 8.45
N GLU A 139 -5.88 -23.12 8.17
CA GLU A 139 -6.13 -24.09 9.23
C GLU A 139 -5.00 -23.98 10.25
N SER A 140 -5.31 -23.41 11.41
CA SER A 140 -4.46 -23.47 12.59
C SER A 140 -4.42 -24.94 12.97
N SER A 141 -3.52 -25.70 12.36
CA SER A 141 -3.20 -27.04 12.84
C SER A 141 -2.73 -26.86 14.28
N THR A 142 -3.49 -27.50 15.16
CA THR A 142 -3.40 -27.55 16.61
C THR A 142 -2.01 -27.96 17.09
#